data_AF-A0A131YM17-F1
#
_entry.id   AF-A0A131YM17-F1
#
_cell.length_a   1.000
_cell.length_b   1.000
_cell.length_c   1.000
_cell.angle_alpha   90.00
_cell.angle_beta   90.00
_cell.angle_gamma   90.00
#
_symmetry.space_group_name_H-M   'P 1'
#
loop_
_entity.id
_entity.type
_entity.pdbx_description
1 polymer ?
#
loop_
_entity_poly.entity_id
_entity_poly.type
_entity_poly.pdbx_seq_one_letter_code
_entity_poly.pdbx_strand_id
1 'polypeptide(L)'
;MKMKPTVIVLCFLCLFHDGESKGEQLKVSNEVSVDVSSGLRTYHVRTSLPGRSVAAFHAHDIPSDATYLLFQAHTQNAPVTIAYSAKTPPDTTASDTGTNTGLVVMLKAWDTDSTTYVHNSNIDNVTVLLVVSLHSSKDPVPGGCNMEFPVEVSPFLRLVMKTTELAVEFQHASGGVPREAQTPKCSRNLPFFRYDLYVYYLDQWDLSEEHYLEAVSKMLDPSSVKSNAHQVKAYRENPKTRALFLTYPGEGAVYSVLVEQVTWDGTVHEAAYVPVATYGCLWYSQSQTCRRLESAWGLVVALLLSIAGLIICFRGHRFFSFQMFFFGFLVFSLISFMVFIAITRASARDGLLAALLGGVLGGMMWMAVWWLFAIPVLSISLSGLTLGFLVAATLLFTPLGEVAFLQSSLSYWVFISCIMLLPALLLLPQAKLLSVVSCSLVGGYCTILAADQYLGTSLSYVVLNVVRRSLVPGGYQASNTVPFQLNDVLLSMTWASLFALGTVLQLWSERGRAPFPQSPYHKWIRDRSSASQPLLATTQLPPPTYGSIGGNAPPYEPPPSYNSY
;
A
#
# COMPACT_ATOMS: atom_id res chain seq x y z
N MET A 1 -23.09 34.83 37.58
CA MET A 1 -23.64 33.54 37.10
C MET A 1 -23.74 32.58 38.27
N LYS A 2 -24.95 32.32 38.76
CA LYS A 2 -25.20 31.35 39.86
C LYS A 2 -25.30 29.96 39.23
N MET A 3 -24.24 29.16 39.33
CA MET A 3 -24.30 27.72 39.01
C MET A 3 -25.13 27.03 40.11
N LYS A 4 -26.20 26.35 39.69
CA LYS A 4 -27.11 25.63 40.59
C LYS A 4 -26.38 24.40 41.17
N PRO A 5 -26.53 24.11 42.49
CA PRO A 5 -25.90 22.96 43.15
C PRO A 5 -26.37 21.59 42.60
N THR A 6 -27.38 21.57 41.75
CA THR A 6 -27.89 20.37 41.07
C THR A 6 -26.90 19.75 40.07
N VAL A 7 -25.97 20.53 39.51
CA VAL A 7 -24.98 20.02 38.54
C VAL A 7 -23.84 19.26 39.23
N ILE A 8 -23.50 19.64 40.46
CA ILE A 8 -22.45 18.96 41.24
C ILE A 8 -22.95 17.59 41.74
N VAL A 9 -24.24 17.49 42.08
CA VAL A 9 -24.85 16.21 42.50
C VAL A 9 -25.00 15.23 41.33
N LEU A 10 -25.27 15.71 40.11
CA LEU A 10 -25.27 14.84 38.92
C LEU A 10 -23.86 14.35 38.56
N CYS A 11 -22.82 15.19 38.67
CA CYS A 11 -21.45 14.73 38.48
C CYS A 11 -21.00 13.71 39.54
N PHE A 12 -21.45 13.85 40.79
CA PHE A 12 -21.15 12.86 41.84
C PHE A 12 -21.94 11.55 41.66
N LEU A 13 -23.18 11.58 41.17
CA LEU A 13 -23.93 10.36 40.87
C LEU A 13 -23.42 9.63 39.62
N CYS A 14 -22.84 10.34 38.64
CA CYS A 14 -22.16 9.70 37.51
C CYS A 14 -20.80 9.10 37.88
N LEU A 15 -20.11 9.63 38.90
CA LEU A 15 -18.83 9.07 39.40
C LEU A 15 -19.01 7.84 40.31
N PHE A 16 -20.22 7.55 40.78
CA PHE A 16 -20.55 6.34 41.53
C PHE A 16 -21.34 5.30 40.72
N HIS A 17 -21.48 5.52 39.41
CA HIS A 17 -21.94 4.50 38.47
C HIS A 17 -20.76 3.89 37.68
N ASP A 18 -19.62 3.69 38.34
CA ASP A 18 -18.80 2.52 38.04
C ASP A 18 -19.58 1.31 38.56
N GLY A 19 -20.51 0.85 37.72
CA GLY A 19 -21.00 -0.51 37.82
C GLY A 19 -19.79 -1.41 37.64
N GLU A 20 -19.22 -1.85 38.76
CA GLU A 20 -18.51 -3.12 38.84
C GLU A 20 -19.36 -4.13 38.06
N SER A 21 -18.90 -4.47 36.86
CA SER A 21 -19.52 -5.50 36.03
C SER A 21 -19.42 -6.79 36.82
N LYS A 22 -20.48 -7.10 37.57
CA LYS A 22 -20.68 -8.42 38.18
C LYS A 22 -20.49 -9.42 37.06
N GLY A 23 -19.44 -10.25 37.18
CA GLY A 23 -19.00 -11.20 36.16
C GLY A 23 -20.17 -11.85 35.44
N GLU A 24 -20.39 -11.42 34.20
CA GLU A 24 -21.49 -11.91 33.39
C GLU A 24 -21.12 -13.34 32.96
N GLN A 25 -21.76 -14.34 33.57
CA GLN A 25 -21.49 -15.74 33.28
C GLN A 25 -21.91 -16.06 31.84
N LEU A 26 -20.92 -16.43 31.01
CA LEU A 26 -21.17 -16.92 29.65
C LEU A 26 -21.89 -18.28 29.73
N LYS A 27 -22.86 -18.51 28.82
CA LYS A 27 -23.60 -19.77 28.74
C LYS A 27 -22.73 -20.87 28.14
N VAL A 28 -22.81 -22.09 28.66
CA VAL A 28 -22.13 -23.23 28.03
C VAL A 28 -22.86 -23.62 26.75
N SER A 29 -22.15 -23.63 25.63
CA SER A 29 -22.60 -24.06 24.31
C SER A 29 -22.23 -25.52 24.06
N ASN A 30 -22.79 -26.10 22.98
CA ASN A 30 -22.41 -27.43 22.52
C ASN A 30 -20.91 -27.53 22.28
N GLU A 31 -20.34 -28.67 22.66
CA GLU A 31 -18.97 -29.05 22.36
C GLU A 31 -18.76 -29.25 20.86
N VAL A 32 -17.61 -28.80 20.37
CA VAL A 32 -17.16 -28.99 19.00
C VAL A 32 -16.01 -29.98 19.06
N SER A 33 -16.22 -31.20 18.56
CA SER A 33 -15.20 -32.25 18.53
C SER A 33 -14.66 -32.45 17.11
N VAL A 34 -13.35 -32.74 17.01
CA VAL A 34 -12.65 -33.03 15.76
C VAL A 34 -11.84 -34.31 15.93
N ASP A 35 -12.08 -35.28 15.06
CA ASP A 35 -11.29 -36.51 14.93
C ASP A 35 -10.00 -36.20 14.16
N VAL A 36 -8.84 -36.44 14.76
CA VAL A 36 -7.53 -36.16 14.16
C VAL A 36 -6.79 -37.40 13.67
N SER A 37 -7.48 -38.53 13.51
CA SER A 37 -6.92 -39.83 13.13
C SER A 37 -6.61 -40.00 11.63
N SER A 38 -7.09 -39.11 10.76
CA SER A 38 -7.07 -39.26 9.30
C SER A 38 -5.72 -39.01 8.61
N GLY A 39 -4.61 -38.92 9.36
CA GLY A 39 -3.26 -38.69 8.82
C GLY A 39 -3.01 -37.28 8.22
N LEU A 40 -3.98 -36.36 8.31
CA LEU A 40 -3.79 -34.96 7.97
C LEU A 40 -3.04 -34.24 9.10
N ARG A 41 -2.27 -33.21 8.76
CA ARG A 41 -1.59 -32.37 9.76
C ARG A 41 -2.46 -31.24 10.32
N THR A 42 -3.46 -30.79 9.56
CA THR A 42 -4.33 -29.67 9.95
C THR A 42 -5.78 -30.01 9.66
N TYR A 43 -6.63 -29.80 10.66
CA TYR A 43 -8.07 -30.03 10.61
C TYR A 43 -8.80 -28.74 10.92
N HIS A 44 -9.89 -28.46 10.22
CA HIS A 44 -10.67 -27.25 10.45
C HIS A 44 -12.17 -27.51 10.35
N VAL A 45 -12.94 -26.83 11.19
CA VAL A 45 -14.40 -26.91 11.24
C VAL A 45 -14.98 -25.52 11.34
N ARG A 46 -15.99 -25.24 10.52
CA ARG A 46 -16.74 -23.99 10.57
C ARG A 46 -17.98 -24.19 11.44
N THR A 47 -18.17 -23.33 12.43
CA THR A 47 -19.32 -23.37 13.32
C THR A 47 -19.77 -21.96 13.69
N SER A 48 -20.99 -21.82 14.20
CA SER A 48 -21.51 -20.55 14.73
C SER A 48 -21.58 -20.65 16.24
N LEU A 49 -20.82 -19.79 16.93
CA LEU A 49 -20.84 -19.70 18.38
C LEU A 49 -21.97 -18.75 18.82
N PRO A 50 -22.91 -19.20 19.67
CA PRO A 50 -23.95 -18.34 20.21
C PRO A 50 -23.36 -17.12 20.94
N GLY A 51 -24.07 -16.00 20.92
CA GLY A 51 -23.72 -14.82 21.72
C GLY A 51 -23.63 -15.15 23.21
N ARG A 52 -22.65 -14.56 23.90
CA ARG A 52 -22.39 -14.73 25.33
C ARG A 52 -22.27 -16.20 25.74
N SER A 53 -21.45 -16.96 25.02
CA SER A 53 -21.28 -18.39 25.25
C SER A 53 -19.83 -18.86 25.29
N VAL A 54 -19.62 -20.06 25.85
CA VAL A 54 -18.34 -20.79 25.85
C VAL A 54 -18.56 -22.16 25.23
N ALA A 55 -17.78 -22.50 24.21
CA ALA A 55 -17.77 -23.84 23.62
C ALA A 55 -16.45 -24.55 23.96
N ALA A 56 -16.54 -25.83 24.32
CA ALA A 56 -15.38 -26.71 24.38
C ALA A 56 -14.98 -27.11 22.95
N PHE A 57 -13.69 -27.00 22.63
CA PHE A 57 -13.10 -27.42 21.38
C PHE A 57 -12.15 -28.59 21.64
N HIS A 58 -12.61 -29.80 21.27
CA HIS A 58 -12.03 -31.06 21.68
C HIS A 58 -11.41 -31.82 20.49
N ALA A 59 -10.14 -32.15 20.59
CA ALA A 59 -9.43 -33.02 19.65
C ALA A 59 -9.29 -34.41 20.27
N HIS A 60 -9.74 -35.45 19.57
CA HIS A 60 -9.68 -36.85 20.00
C HIS A 60 -8.96 -37.72 18.97
N ASP A 61 -8.48 -38.89 19.40
CA ASP A 61 -7.67 -39.82 18.62
C ASP A 61 -6.33 -39.22 18.16
N ILE A 62 -5.67 -38.51 19.08
CA ILE A 62 -4.36 -37.88 18.83
C ILE A 62 -3.29 -38.95 18.62
N PRO A 63 -2.56 -38.93 17.48
CA PRO A 63 -1.53 -39.91 17.20
C PRO A 63 -0.30 -39.73 18.11
N SER A 64 0.41 -40.84 18.37
CA SER A 64 1.51 -40.89 19.34
C SER A 64 2.76 -40.10 18.93
N ASP A 65 2.90 -39.78 17.64
CA ASP A 65 4.02 -39.02 17.08
C ASP A 65 3.85 -37.49 17.22
N ALA A 66 2.61 -37.02 17.41
CA ALA A 66 2.33 -35.63 17.73
C ALA A 66 2.84 -35.28 19.14
N THR A 67 3.50 -34.15 19.31
CA THR A 67 4.03 -33.67 20.61
C THR A 67 3.31 -32.45 21.13
N TYR A 68 2.77 -31.62 20.23
CA TYR A 68 1.95 -30.49 20.60
C TYR A 68 0.84 -30.28 19.57
N LEU A 69 -0.25 -29.67 20.03
CA LEU A 69 -1.36 -29.22 19.21
C LEU A 69 -1.39 -27.70 19.18
N LEU A 70 -1.62 -27.14 18.00
CA LEU A 70 -1.91 -25.72 17.82
C LEU A 70 -3.41 -25.56 17.56
N PHE A 71 -4.12 -25.06 18.57
CA PHE A 71 -5.53 -24.71 18.46
C PHE A 71 -5.65 -23.28 17.98
N GLN A 72 -6.49 -23.03 16.98
CA GLN A 72 -6.70 -21.70 16.40
C GLN A 72 -8.20 -21.42 16.27
N ALA A 73 -8.57 -20.15 16.41
CA ALA A 73 -9.90 -19.66 16.15
C ALA A 73 -9.81 -18.41 15.28
N HIS A 74 -10.45 -18.48 14.11
CA HIS A 74 -10.49 -17.40 13.14
C HIS A 74 -11.92 -16.94 12.94
N THR A 75 -12.13 -15.65 13.11
CA THR A 75 -13.41 -14.99 12.92
C THR A 75 -13.19 -13.79 12.03
N GLN A 76 -14.19 -13.52 11.19
CA GLN A 76 -14.26 -12.23 10.57
C GLN A 76 -14.85 -11.27 11.63
N ASN A 77 -16.17 -11.27 11.79
CA ASN A 77 -16.88 -10.08 12.25
C ASN A 77 -16.71 -9.67 13.71
N ALA A 78 -16.21 -10.53 14.60
CA ALA A 78 -15.97 -10.17 15.99
C ALA A 78 -14.86 -10.97 16.66
N PRO A 79 -14.06 -10.36 17.56
CA PRO A 79 -13.00 -11.05 18.26
C PRO A 79 -13.59 -12.08 19.21
N VAL A 80 -12.91 -13.22 19.30
CA VAL A 80 -13.21 -14.30 20.24
C VAL A 80 -11.98 -14.54 21.10
N THR A 81 -12.18 -15.19 22.25
CA THR A 81 -11.10 -15.52 23.17
C THR A 81 -10.93 -17.03 23.24
N ILE A 82 -9.75 -17.54 22.92
CA ILE A 82 -9.40 -18.95 23.14
C ILE A 82 -8.62 -19.05 24.46
N ALA A 83 -8.93 -20.06 25.28
CA ALA A 83 -8.35 -20.24 26.60
C ALA A 83 -8.12 -21.72 26.94
N TYR A 84 -7.15 -22.00 27.81
CA TYR A 84 -6.93 -23.35 28.35
C TYR A 84 -8.02 -23.80 29.34
N SER A 85 -8.88 -22.88 29.81
CA SER A 85 -9.91 -23.16 30.82
C SER A 85 -11.25 -22.52 30.45
N ALA A 86 -12.33 -23.13 30.94
CA ALA A 86 -13.70 -22.61 30.83
C ALA A 86 -13.98 -21.43 31.78
N LYS A 87 -13.02 -21.03 32.62
CA LYS A 87 -13.20 -19.91 33.57
C LYS A 87 -13.52 -18.59 32.84
N THR A 88 -14.44 -17.81 33.41
CA THR A 88 -14.88 -16.51 32.89
C THR A 88 -14.75 -15.42 33.96
N PRO A 89 -14.00 -14.33 33.72
CA PRO A 89 -13.14 -14.09 32.56
C PRO A 89 -11.92 -15.04 32.57
N PRO A 90 -11.38 -15.40 31.39
CA PRO A 90 -10.19 -16.22 31.32
C PRO A 90 -8.93 -15.44 31.75
N ASP A 91 -7.96 -16.14 32.33
CA ASP A 91 -6.70 -15.53 32.78
C ASP A 91 -5.90 -15.03 31.57
N THR A 92 -5.35 -13.82 31.64
CA THR A 92 -4.63 -13.17 30.53
C THR A 92 -3.36 -13.90 30.11
N THR A 93 -2.75 -14.67 31.01
CA THR A 93 -1.58 -15.52 30.71
C THR A 93 -1.95 -16.88 30.14
N ALA A 94 -3.24 -17.24 30.19
CA ALA A 94 -3.77 -18.54 29.78
C ALA A 94 -4.83 -18.42 28.67
N SER A 95 -4.91 -17.25 28.03
CA SER A 95 -5.85 -16.97 26.96
C SER A 95 -5.32 -15.92 25.99
N ASP A 96 -5.82 -15.97 24.76
CA ASP A 96 -5.61 -14.92 23.77
C ASP A 96 -6.94 -14.49 23.15
N THR A 97 -7.05 -13.19 22.88
CA THR A 97 -8.27 -12.56 22.33
C THR A 97 -7.94 -11.85 21.03
N GLY A 98 -8.73 -12.11 20.00
CA GLY A 98 -8.58 -11.48 18.69
C GLY A 98 -9.52 -12.06 17.65
N THR A 99 -9.45 -11.53 16.43
CA THR A 99 -10.14 -12.12 15.27
C THR A 99 -9.39 -13.33 14.71
N ASN A 100 -8.08 -13.36 14.90
CA ASN A 100 -7.25 -14.52 14.59
C ASN A 100 -6.42 -14.79 15.83
N THR A 101 -6.69 -15.89 16.51
CA THR A 101 -6.10 -16.22 17.80
C THR A 101 -5.76 -17.70 17.86
N GLY A 102 -4.81 -18.08 18.71
CA GLY A 102 -4.49 -19.48 18.91
C GLY A 102 -3.63 -19.75 20.14
N LEU A 103 -3.61 -21.00 20.56
CA LEU A 103 -2.86 -21.50 21.72
C LEU A 103 -2.19 -22.82 21.40
N VAL A 104 -0.99 -23.00 21.95
CA VAL A 104 -0.26 -24.27 21.89
C VAL A 104 -0.59 -25.09 23.13
N VAL A 105 -0.98 -26.35 22.95
CA VAL A 105 -1.11 -27.34 24.02
C VAL A 105 -0.01 -28.38 23.86
N MET A 106 0.91 -28.44 24.82
CA MET A 106 1.95 -29.47 24.87
C MET A 106 1.35 -30.78 25.40
N LEU A 107 1.54 -31.89 24.68
CA LEU A 107 0.98 -33.20 25.02
C LEU A 107 1.88 -33.97 25.99
N LYS A 108 1.26 -34.71 26.91
CA LYS A 108 1.93 -35.67 27.81
C LYS A 108 2.02 -37.05 27.17
N ALA A 109 2.83 -37.95 27.73
CA ALA A 109 3.18 -39.23 27.10
C ALA A 109 1.98 -40.08 26.65
N TRP A 110 0.85 -40.02 27.37
CA TRP A 110 -0.33 -40.85 27.14
C TRP A 110 -1.57 -40.06 26.71
N ASP A 111 -1.44 -38.77 26.41
CA ASP A 111 -2.58 -37.95 26.00
C ASP A 111 -3.06 -38.42 24.61
N THR A 112 -4.30 -38.91 24.57
CA THR A 112 -5.05 -39.30 23.36
C THR A 112 -6.10 -38.26 22.97
N ASP A 113 -6.37 -37.33 23.87
CA ASP A 113 -7.36 -36.28 23.76
C ASP A 113 -6.87 -34.96 24.37
N SER A 114 -7.40 -33.84 23.89
CA SER A 114 -7.04 -32.50 24.37
C SER A 114 -8.18 -31.51 24.11
N THR A 115 -8.42 -30.61 25.05
CA THR A 115 -9.54 -29.66 24.98
C THR A 115 -9.07 -28.24 25.26
N THR A 116 -9.51 -27.30 24.43
CA THR A 116 -9.44 -25.86 24.67
C THR A 116 -10.84 -25.26 24.71
N TYR A 117 -10.99 -24.02 25.16
CA TYR A 117 -12.29 -23.36 25.28
C TYR A 117 -12.31 -22.08 24.47
N VAL A 118 -13.36 -21.89 23.68
CA VAL A 118 -13.57 -20.69 22.87
C VAL A 118 -14.73 -19.90 23.46
N HIS A 119 -14.44 -18.69 23.90
CA HIS A 119 -15.36 -17.77 24.54
C HIS A 119 -15.83 -16.73 23.53
N ASN A 120 -17.14 -16.66 23.31
CA ASN A 120 -17.79 -15.56 22.60
C ASN A 120 -18.40 -14.60 23.63
N SER A 121 -17.64 -13.56 23.97
CA SER A 121 -18.09 -12.48 24.86
C SER A 121 -19.04 -11.48 24.18
N ASN A 122 -19.22 -11.58 22.86
CA ASN A 122 -20.07 -10.68 22.09
C ASN A 122 -21.55 -11.01 22.30
N ILE A 123 -22.43 -10.02 22.08
CA ILE A 123 -23.89 -10.18 22.19
C ILE A 123 -24.43 -11.04 21.05
N ASP A 124 -23.86 -10.87 19.86
CA ASP A 124 -24.29 -11.55 18.64
C ASP A 124 -23.59 -12.91 18.45
N ASN A 125 -24.22 -13.76 17.63
CA ASN A 125 -23.62 -15.01 17.20
C ASN A 125 -22.46 -14.73 16.26
N VAL A 126 -21.36 -15.48 16.42
CA VAL A 126 -20.14 -15.29 15.63
C VAL A 126 -19.82 -16.56 14.87
N THR A 127 -19.68 -16.45 13.55
CA THR A 127 -19.14 -17.53 12.72
C THR A 127 -17.65 -17.64 12.98
N VAL A 128 -17.19 -18.84 13.33
CA VAL A 128 -15.78 -19.12 13.62
C VAL A 128 -15.31 -20.32 12.80
N LEU A 129 -14.09 -20.20 12.28
CA LEU A 129 -13.30 -21.31 11.75
C LEU A 129 -12.37 -21.77 12.87
N LEU A 130 -12.66 -22.93 13.43
CA LEU A 130 -11.84 -23.57 14.45
C LEU A 130 -10.85 -24.52 13.77
N VAL A 131 -9.59 -24.47 14.17
CA VAL A 131 -8.50 -25.23 13.54
C VAL A 131 -7.68 -25.95 14.61
N VAL A 132 -7.32 -27.20 14.34
CA VAL A 132 -6.29 -27.93 15.10
C VAL A 132 -5.20 -28.38 14.15
N SER A 133 -3.96 -27.98 14.44
CA SER A 133 -2.77 -28.45 13.72
C SER A 133 -1.91 -29.33 14.63
N LEU A 134 -1.47 -30.47 14.10
CA LEU A 134 -0.65 -31.45 14.78
C LEU A 134 0.81 -31.30 14.36
N HIS A 135 1.69 -31.31 15.34
CA HIS A 135 3.12 -31.14 15.12
C HIS A 135 3.92 -32.20 15.86
N SER A 136 5.00 -32.65 15.23
CA SER A 136 5.87 -33.71 15.73
C SER A 136 7.00 -33.15 16.62
N SER A 137 7.75 -34.05 17.26
CA SER A 137 8.88 -33.70 18.12
C SER A 137 10.01 -32.93 17.43
N LYS A 138 10.08 -32.98 16.10
CA LYS A 138 11.11 -32.30 15.31
C LYS A 138 10.65 -30.94 14.78
N ASP A 139 9.34 -30.70 14.75
CA ASP A 139 8.79 -29.48 14.21
C ASP A 139 9.02 -28.33 15.21
N PRO A 140 9.46 -27.15 14.75
CA PRO A 140 9.66 -25.99 15.62
C PRO A 140 8.34 -25.58 16.27
N VAL A 141 8.38 -24.98 17.46
CA VAL A 141 7.20 -24.47 18.17
C VAL A 141 7.09 -22.96 17.93
N PRO A 142 6.11 -22.48 17.14
CA PRO A 142 5.90 -21.05 16.90
C PRO A 142 5.71 -20.27 18.20
N GLY A 143 6.48 -19.21 18.38
CA GLY A 143 6.37 -18.34 19.55
C GLY A 143 6.71 -19.00 20.90
N GLY A 144 7.38 -20.15 20.89
CA GLY A 144 7.82 -20.86 22.10
C GLY A 144 8.91 -20.14 22.90
N CYS A 145 9.45 -19.04 22.36
CA CYS A 145 10.40 -18.15 23.02
C CYS A 145 9.84 -16.74 23.11
N ASN A 146 8.76 -16.60 23.87
CA ASN A 146 8.11 -15.33 24.11
C ASN A 146 8.67 -14.60 25.33
N MET A 147 8.93 -13.30 25.18
CA MET A 147 9.32 -12.42 26.29
C MET A 147 8.46 -11.15 26.38
N GLU A 148 7.52 -10.96 25.46
CA GLU A 148 6.77 -9.69 25.32
C GLU A 148 5.26 -9.89 25.49
N PHE A 149 4.70 -11.01 25.02
CA PHE A 149 3.25 -11.25 25.07
C PHE A 149 2.84 -11.95 26.38
N PRO A 150 1.57 -11.84 26.82
CA PRO A 150 1.14 -12.38 28.11
C PRO A 150 1.15 -13.92 28.22
N VAL A 151 0.90 -14.63 27.12
CA VAL A 151 0.86 -16.11 27.10
C VAL A 151 2.27 -16.69 27.03
N GLU A 152 2.55 -17.80 27.70
CA GLU A 152 3.91 -18.38 27.72
C GLU A 152 4.42 -18.75 26.31
N VAL A 153 3.56 -19.38 25.51
CA VAL A 153 3.81 -19.68 24.09
C VAL A 153 2.85 -18.86 23.25
N SER A 154 3.38 -18.01 22.37
CA SER A 154 2.59 -17.09 21.54
C SER A 154 2.66 -17.44 20.06
N PRO A 155 1.90 -18.44 19.61
CA PRO A 155 1.98 -18.93 18.22
C PRO A 155 1.36 -17.96 17.21
N PHE A 156 0.76 -16.85 17.65
CA PHE A 156 0.01 -15.94 16.80
C PHE A 156 0.77 -14.68 16.41
N LEU A 157 0.38 -14.13 15.26
CA LEU A 157 0.85 -12.84 14.79
C LEU A 157 -0.01 -11.71 15.36
N ARG A 158 0.64 -10.62 15.77
CA ARG A 158 -0.03 -9.38 16.19
C ARG A 158 0.05 -8.34 15.09
N LEU A 159 -1.08 -7.72 14.79
CA LEU A 159 -1.13 -6.56 13.91
C LEU A 159 -1.13 -5.27 14.73
N VAL A 160 -0.12 -4.44 14.48
CA VAL A 160 -0.08 -3.07 14.98
C VAL A 160 -0.32 -2.14 13.80
N MET A 161 -1.53 -1.60 13.72
CA MET A 161 -1.92 -0.63 12.70
C MET A 161 -1.72 0.79 13.24
N LYS A 162 -0.88 1.57 12.58
CA LYS A 162 -0.84 3.04 12.68
C LYS A 162 -1.43 3.63 11.40
N THR A 163 -1.63 4.95 11.36
CA THR A 163 -2.30 5.65 10.24
C THR A 163 -1.68 5.41 8.87
N THR A 164 -0.40 5.02 8.80
CA THR A 164 0.33 4.80 7.54
C THR A 164 1.24 3.56 7.55
N GLU A 165 1.31 2.84 8.67
CA GLU A 165 2.20 1.70 8.87
C GLU A 165 1.40 0.51 9.39
N LEU A 166 1.58 -0.64 8.76
CA LEU A 166 1.19 -1.93 9.31
C LEU A 166 2.46 -2.62 9.80
N ALA A 167 2.50 -2.99 11.07
CA ALA A 167 3.52 -3.87 11.58
C ALA A 167 2.90 -5.24 11.92
N VAL A 168 3.50 -6.29 11.37
CA VAL A 168 3.25 -7.67 11.79
C VAL A 168 4.33 -8.02 12.79
N GLU A 169 3.92 -8.27 14.04
CA GLU A 169 4.80 -8.61 15.15
C GLU A 169 4.58 -10.06 15.57
N PHE A 170 5.65 -10.78 15.84
CA PHE A 170 5.62 -12.16 16.30
C PHE A 170 6.70 -12.39 17.36
N GLN A 171 6.75 -13.59 17.94
CA GLN A 171 7.76 -13.96 18.93
C GLN A 171 8.63 -15.09 18.39
N HIS A 172 9.85 -15.22 18.90
CA HIS A 172 10.77 -16.25 18.41
C HIS A 172 10.22 -17.66 18.68
N ALA A 173 10.50 -18.57 17.75
CA ALA A 173 10.18 -19.99 17.90
C ALA A 173 11.17 -20.67 18.86
N SER A 174 10.75 -21.79 19.43
CA SER A 174 11.63 -22.73 20.13
C SER A 174 11.75 -24.03 19.33
N GLY A 175 12.76 -24.84 19.65
CA GLY A 175 12.94 -26.13 18.97
C GLY A 175 11.91 -27.15 19.46
N GLY A 176 11.44 -28.01 18.56
CA GLY A 176 10.59 -29.13 18.93
C GLY A 176 11.26 -30.04 19.97
N VAL A 177 10.46 -30.60 20.87
CA VAL A 177 10.90 -31.59 21.84
C VAL A 177 9.93 -32.78 21.90
N PRO A 178 10.42 -33.99 22.22
CA PRO A 178 9.55 -35.11 22.57
C PRO A 178 8.63 -34.78 23.75
N ARG A 179 7.52 -35.54 23.87
CA ARG A 179 6.59 -35.39 25.01
C ARG A 179 7.35 -35.53 26.33
N GLU A 180 7.00 -34.68 27.31
CA GLU A 180 7.59 -34.62 28.66
C GLU A 180 9.08 -34.25 28.74
N ALA A 181 9.74 -33.98 27.61
CA ALA A 181 11.10 -33.47 27.62
C ALA A 181 11.15 -31.98 27.99
N GLN A 182 12.25 -31.55 28.60
CA GLN A 182 12.43 -30.16 28.98
C GLN A 182 12.55 -29.25 27.75
N THR A 183 11.81 -28.14 27.74
CA THR A 183 11.85 -27.17 26.64
C THR A 183 13.24 -26.55 26.51
N PRO A 184 13.73 -26.34 25.28
CA PRO A 184 15.08 -25.83 25.05
C PRO A 184 15.16 -24.35 25.43
N LYS A 185 16.31 -23.94 25.97
CA LYS A 185 16.55 -22.52 26.33
C LYS A 185 16.63 -21.66 25.06
N CYS A 186 15.87 -20.56 25.07
CA CYS A 186 15.72 -19.64 23.94
C CYS A 186 17.01 -19.00 23.43
N SER A 187 18.04 -18.84 24.26
CA SER A 187 19.28 -18.17 23.89
C SER A 187 20.21 -18.98 22.96
N ARG A 188 20.09 -20.32 22.92
CA ARG A 188 21.07 -21.16 22.20
C ARG A 188 20.72 -21.43 20.74
N ASN A 189 19.45 -21.35 20.36
CA ASN A 189 18.98 -21.89 19.07
C ASN A 189 18.57 -20.82 18.04
N LEU A 190 18.63 -19.53 18.38
CA LEU A 190 18.25 -18.43 17.49
C LEU A 190 18.90 -18.46 16.09
N PRO A 191 20.18 -18.88 15.91
CA PRO A 191 20.80 -18.92 14.59
C PRO A 191 20.24 -20.00 13.65
N PHE A 192 19.58 -21.03 14.18
CA PHE A 192 19.05 -22.16 13.41
C PHE A 192 17.64 -21.95 12.89
N PHE A 193 16.99 -20.85 13.30
CA PHE A 193 15.65 -20.49 12.85
C PHE A 193 15.71 -19.43 11.76
N ARG A 194 15.04 -19.73 10.65
CA ARG A 194 14.77 -18.79 9.57
C ARG A 194 13.28 -18.48 9.56
N TYR A 195 12.94 -17.20 9.45
CA TYR A 195 11.56 -16.75 9.39
C TYR A 195 11.30 -16.22 7.99
N ASP A 196 10.38 -16.86 7.29
CA ASP A 196 9.94 -16.44 5.96
C ASP A 196 8.48 -16.01 6.03
N LEU A 197 8.23 -14.78 5.58
CA LEU A 197 6.94 -14.12 5.69
C LEU A 197 6.18 -14.25 4.38
N TYR A 198 4.92 -14.62 4.45
CA TYR A 198 4.06 -14.83 3.30
C TYR A 198 2.81 -13.96 3.41
N VAL A 199 2.36 -13.46 2.26
CA VAL A 199 1.15 -12.66 2.14
C VAL A 199 0.25 -13.27 1.08
N TYR A 200 -1.00 -13.50 1.46
CA TYR A 200 -2.09 -13.86 0.56
C TYR A 200 -3.05 -12.68 0.46
N TYR A 201 -3.28 -12.18 -0.74
CA TYR A 201 -4.19 -11.07 -0.99
C TYR A 201 -5.59 -11.59 -1.29
N LEU A 202 -6.60 -11.01 -0.64
CA LEU A 202 -8.00 -11.24 -0.95
C LEU A 202 -8.42 -10.45 -2.19
N ASP A 203 -9.53 -10.85 -2.80
CA ASP A 203 -10.10 -10.17 -3.95
C ASP A 203 -10.50 -8.73 -3.60
N GLN A 204 -10.24 -7.80 -4.53
CA GLN A 204 -10.56 -6.39 -4.36
C GLN A 204 -12.05 -6.21 -4.04
N TRP A 205 -12.34 -5.48 -2.95
CA TRP A 205 -13.69 -5.17 -2.46
C TRP A 205 -14.53 -6.36 -2.00
N ASP A 206 -13.97 -7.57 -1.93
CA ASP A 206 -14.64 -8.68 -1.30
C ASP A 206 -14.46 -8.61 0.22
N LEU A 207 -15.57 -8.33 0.91
CA LEU A 207 -15.64 -8.30 2.37
C LEU A 207 -16.44 -9.49 2.91
N SER A 208 -16.72 -10.50 2.09
CA SER A 208 -17.51 -11.65 2.48
C SER A 208 -16.80 -12.54 3.50
N GLU A 209 -17.57 -13.06 4.45
CA GLU A 209 -17.05 -13.93 5.53
C GLU A 209 -16.58 -15.28 4.99
N GLU A 210 -17.19 -15.75 3.91
CA GLU A 210 -16.84 -17.02 3.28
C GLU A 210 -15.46 -16.96 2.65
N HIS A 211 -15.21 -15.99 1.75
CA HIS A 211 -13.91 -15.85 1.11
C HIS A 211 -12.81 -15.47 2.12
N TYR A 212 -13.15 -14.72 3.17
CA TYR A 212 -12.23 -14.47 4.28
C TYR A 212 -11.75 -15.75 4.96
N LEU A 213 -12.69 -16.59 5.42
CA LEU A 213 -12.35 -17.83 6.11
C LEU A 213 -11.66 -18.83 5.17
N GLU A 214 -12.04 -18.87 3.88
CA GLU A 214 -11.34 -19.68 2.88
C GLU A 214 -9.90 -19.19 2.66
N ALA A 215 -9.67 -17.88 2.55
CA ALA A 215 -8.33 -17.31 2.42
C ALA A 215 -7.46 -17.63 3.64
N VAL A 216 -8.02 -17.54 4.85
CA VAL A 216 -7.33 -17.95 6.08
C VAL A 216 -7.00 -19.44 6.05
N SER A 217 -7.93 -20.29 5.60
CA SER A 217 -7.69 -21.74 5.51
C SER A 217 -6.50 -22.12 4.62
N LYS A 218 -6.27 -21.36 3.53
CA LYS A 218 -5.11 -21.53 2.63
C LYS A 218 -3.78 -21.15 3.30
N MET A 219 -3.83 -20.42 4.42
CA MET A 219 -2.68 -19.85 5.13
C MET A 219 -2.33 -20.56 6.44
N LEU A 220 -2.91 -21.74 6.71
CA LEU A 220 -2.72 -22.50 7.96
C LEU A 220 -1.51 -23.45 7.92
N ASP A 221 -1.26 -24.11 6.80
CA ASP A 221 -0.22 -25.15 6.67
C ASP A 221 0.98 -24.66 5.83
N PRO A 222 2.23 -24.98 6.18
CA PRO A 222 3.41 -24.55 5.41
C PRO A 222 3.35 -24.89 3.91
N SER A 223 2.87 -26.07 3.53
CA SER A 223 2.77 -26.47 2.13
C SER A 223 1.67 -25.72 1.38
N SER A 224 0.55 -25.47 2.05
CA SER A 224 -0.55 -24.65 1.52
C SER A 224 -0.14 -23.19 1.38
N VAL A 225 0.58 -22.64 2.35
CA VAL A 225 1.09 -21.26 2.33
C VAL A 225 2.05 -21.08 1.15
N LYS A 226 3.03 -21.97 0.99
CA LYS A 226 4.03 -21.90 -0.09
C LYS A 226 3.42 -22.02 -1.49
N SER A 227 2.27 -22.69 -1.63
CA SER A 227 1.59 -22.87 -2.92
C SER A 227 0.60 -21.75 -3.27
N ASN A 228 -0.01 -21.10 -2.27
CA ASN A 228 -1.04 -20.09 -2.49
C ASN A 228 -0.57 -18.65 -2.29
N ALA A 229 0.47 -18.42 -1.48
CA ALA A 229 0.88 -17.09 -1.05
C ALA A 229 2.23 -16.65 -1.64
N HIS A 230 2.46 -15.34 -1.64
CA HIS A 230 3.72 -14.77 -2.10
C HIS A 230 4.65 -14.54 -0.91
N GLN A 231 5.90 -15.02 -1.04
CA GLN A 231 6.94 -14.72 -0.06
C GLN A 231 7.34 -13.25 -0.16
N VAL A 232 7.31 -12.55 0.98
CA VAL A 232 7.67 -11.14 1.08
C VAL A 232 8.90 -10.98 1.95
N LYS A 233 9.80 -10.13 1.46
CA LYS A 233 11.06 -9.78 2.14
C LYS A 233 10.90 -8.49 2.92
N ALA A 234 10.16 -8.55 4.03
CA ALA A 234 10.01 -7.42 4.95
C ALA A 234 11.19 -7.40 5.94
N TYR A 235 12.32 -6.79 5.55
CA TYR A 235 13.53 -6.80 6.37
C TYR A 235 13.49 -5.74 7.47
N ARG A 236 13.61 -6.18 8.72
CA ARG A 236 14.05 -5.36 9.85
C ARG A 236 15.26 -6.01 10.49
N GLU A 237 16.36 -5.28 10.60
CA GLU A 237 17.59 -5.79 11.21
C GLU A 237 17.45 -5.95 12.73
N ASN A 238 16.57 -5.16 13.38
CA ASN A 238 16.16 -5.31 14.79
C ASN A 238 14.83 -4.58 15.12
N PRO A 239 13.93 -5.15 15.94
CA PRO A 239 13.86 -6.57 16.27
C PRO A 239 13.49 -7.39 15.02
N LYS A 240 14.11 -8.57 14.86
CA LYS A 240 13.91 -9.48 13.71
C LYS A 240 12.50 -10.07 13.64
N THR A 241 11.70 -9.88 14.68
CA THR A 241 10.35 -10.40 14.82
C THR A 241 9.27 -9.38 14.44
N ARG A 242 9.65 -8.30 13.76
CA ARG A 242 8.73 -7.27 13.30
C ARG A 242 8.94 -6.96 11.83
N ALA A 243 7.89 -7.18 11.04
CA ALA A 243 7.83 -6.85 9.63
C ALA A 243 6.96 -5.63 9.38
N LEU A 244 7.40 -4.71 8.52
CA LEU A 244 6.67 -3.49 8.16
C LEU A 244 6.09 -3.60 6.74
N PHE A 245 4.84 -3.18 6.61
CA PHE A 245 4.09 -3.18 5.36
C PHE A 245 3.39 -1.84 5.15
N LEU A 246 3.20 -1.49 3.88
CA LEU A 246 2.30 -0.42 3.49
C LEU A 246 0.85 -0.92 3.55
N THR A 247 -0.04 -0.14 4.16
CA THR A 247 -1.48 -0.45 4.20
C THR A 247 -2.19 0.05 2.95
N TYR A 248 -3.02 -0.79 2.35
CA TYR A 248 -3.89 -0.45 1.23
C TYR A 248 -5.36 -0.62 1.67
N PRO A 249 -6.04 0.46 2.12
CA PRO A 249 -7.41 0.36 2.61
C PRO A 249 -8.37 -0.18 1.54
N GLY A 250 -9.15 -1.18 1.89
CA GLY A 250 -10.11 -1.83 0.99
C GLY A 250 -9.55 -3.06 0.26
N GLU A 251 -8.24 -3.33 0.40
CA GLU A 251 -7.60 -4.56 -0.05
C GLU A 251 -7.33 -5.46 1.16
N GLY A 252 -7.95 -6.64 1.18
CA GLY A 252 -7.72 -7.63 2.21
C GLY A 252 -6.39 -8.34 2.03
N ALA A 253 -5.67 -8.56 3.12
CA ALA A 253 -4.45 -9.38 3.13
C ALA A 253 -4.41 -10.28 4.36
N VAL A 254 -4.01 -11.53 4.16
CA VAL A 254 -3.70 -12.51 5.20
C VAL A 254 -2.18 -12.67 5.26
N TYR A 255 -1.62 -12.41 6.43
CA TYR A 255 -0.20 -12.54 6.72
C TYR A 255 0.04 -13.85 7.48
N SER A 256 1.05 -14.61 7.07
CA SER A 256 1.53 -15.79 7.79
C SER A 256 3.05 -15.80 7.84
N VAL A 257 3.61 -16.27 8.94
CA VAL A 257 5.05 -16.47 9.11
C VAL A 257 5.30 -17.95 9.16
N LEU A 258 6.20 -18.43 8.30
CA LEU A 258 6.75 -19.79 8.40
C LEU A 258 8.09 -19.71 9.12
N VAL A 259 8.25 -20.57 10.12
CA VAL A 259 9.56 -20.80 10.75
C VAL A 259 10.14 -22.10 10.21
N GLU A 260 11.33 -21.98 9.65
CA GLU A 260 12.15 -23.12 9.22
C GLU A 260 13.25 -23.35 10.27
N GLN A 261 13.36 -24.57 10.75
CA GLN A 261 14.42 -25.04 11.62
C GLN A 261 15.31 -26.00 10.82
N VAL A 262 16.58 -25.64 10.67
CA VAL A 262 17.59 -26.54 10.11
C VAL A 262 18.23 -27.32 11.24
N THR A 263 18.02 -28.62 11.28
CA THR A 263 18.64 -29.50 12.26
C THR A 263 20.09 -29.82 11.88
N TRP A 264 20.86 -30.34 12.83
CA TRP A 264 22.29 -30.61 12.66
C TRP A 264 22.59 -31.63 11.56
N ASP A 265 21.63 -32.49 11.23
CA ASP A 265 21.67 -33.46 10.14
C ASP A 265 21.35 -32.84 8.76
N GLY A 266 21.07 -31.54 8.71
CA GLY A 266 20.71 -30.81 7.48
C GLY A 266 19.27 -30.99 7.02
N THR A 267 18.43 -31.68 7.80
CA THR A 267 16.99 -31.77 7.50
C THR A 267 16.29 -30.46 7.89
N VAL A 268 15.25 -30.08 7.13
CA VAL A 268 14.50 -28.84 7.33
C VAL A 268 13.12 -29.20 7.86
N HIS A 269 12.78 -28.64 9.01
CA HIS A 269 11.48 -28.78 9.64
C HIS A 269 10.78 -27.42 9.69
N GLU A 270 9.48 -27.40 9.43
CA GLU A 270 8.74 -26.16 9.23
C GLU A 270 7.46 -26.15 10.05
N ALA A 271 7.12 -24.98 10.58
CA ALA A 271 5.82 -24.74 11.21
C ALA A 271 5.30 -23.35 10.83
N ALA A 272 3.98 -23.22 10.76
CA ALA A 272 3.30 -21.95 10.51
C ALA A 272 2.87 -21.31 11.82
N TYR A 273 3.04 -19.98 11.92
CA TYR A 273 2.37 -19.19 12.94
C TYR A 273 0.88 -19.05 12.60
N VAL A 274 0.05 -18.80 13.62
CA VAL A 274 -1.37 -18.50 13.42
C VAL A 274 -1.47 -17.24 12.55
N PRO A 275 -2.07 -17.33 11.34
CA PRO A 275 -2.11 -16.22 10.42
C PRO A 275 -2.95 -15.09 10.97
N VAL A 276 -2.71 -13.87 10.49
CA VAL A 276 -3.50 -12.70 10.85
C VAL A 276 -3.91 -11.93 9.61
N ALA A 277 -5.15 -11.44 9.58
CA ALA A 277 -5.69 -10.79 8.40
C ALA A 277 -6.23 -9.38 8.69
N THR A 278 -6.12 -8.49 7.71
CA THR A 278 -6.63 -7.12 7.78
C THR A 278 -7.02 -6.62 6.39
N TYR A 279 -7.97 -5.67 6.35
CA TYR A 279 -8.36 -4.91 5.15
C TYR A 279 -7.66 -3.54 5.07
N GLY A 280 -6.61 -3.33 5.87
CA GLY A 280 -5.88 -2.05 5.94
C GLY A 280 -6.66 -0.92 6.65
N CYS A 281 -7.76 -1.25 7.33
CA CYS A 281 -8.68 -0.33 7.99
C CYS A 281 -9.35 -1.00 9.19
N LEU A 282 -9.85 -0.20 10.14
CA LEU A 282 -10.66 -0.70 11.26
C LEU A 282 -12.04 -1.10 10.74
N TRP A 283 -12.20 -2.36 10.38
CA TRP A 283 -13.43 -2.89 9.78
C TRP A 283 -14.37 -3.48 10.84
N TYR A 284 -13.83 -3.93 11.98
CA TYR A 284 -14.60 -4.47 13.11
C TYR A 284 -15.59 -3.44 13.71
N SER A 285 -15.32 -2.14 13.57
CA SER A 285 -16.23 -1.08 14.03
C SER A 285 -17.34 -0.71 13.05
N GLN A 286 -17.57 -1.48 11.97
CA GLN A 286 -18.49 -1.14 10.87
C GLN A 286 -18.33 0.31 10.37
N SER A 287 -17.16 0.93 10.55
CA SER A 287 -16.97 2.30 10.09
C SER A 287 -16.88 2.27 8.59
N GLN A 288 -17.63 3.16 7.94
CA GLN A 288 -17.68 3.43 6.50
C GLN A 288 -16.30 3.72 5.86
N THR A 289 -15.21 3.65 6.65
CA THR A 289 -13.82 3.96 6.35
C THR A 289 -13.07 2.90 5.54
N CYS A 290 -13.56 1.65 5.47
CA CYS A 290 -12.92 0.62 4.64
C CYS A 290 -13.29 0.70 3.17
N ARG A 291 -14.43 1.33 2.86
CA ARG A 291 -14.71 1.68 1.47
C ARG A 291 -13.90 2.92 1.15
N ARG A 292 -12.95 2.80 0.22
CA ARG A 292 -12.15 3.88 -0.36
C ARG A 292 -12.96 4.90 -1.15
N LEU A 293 -14.25 5.05 -0.85
CA LEU A 293 -14.98 6.22 -1.27
C LEU A 293 -14.50 7.35 -0.37
N GLU A 294 -13.36 7.94 -0.74
CA GLU A 294 -12.97 9.26 -0.27
C GLU A 294 -14.23 10.14 -0.30
N SER A 295 -14.35 11.05 0.66
CA SER A 295 -15.44 12.02 0.74
C SER A 295 -15.83 12.49 -0.66
N ALA A 296 -17.12 12.66 -0.97
CA ALA A 296 -17.61 13.00 -2.32
C ALA A 296 -16.78 14.08 -3.06
N TRP A 297 -16.14 14.97 -2.32
CA TRP A 297 -15.14 15.94 -2.78
C TRP A 297 -13.92 15.35 -3.52
N GLY A 298 -13.27 14.30 -2.99
CA GLY A 298 -12.10 13.67 -3.61
C GLY A 298 -12.42 13.09 -4.99
N LEU A 299 -13.61 12.48 -5.13
CA LEU A 299 -14.12 12.00 -6.40
C LEU A 299 -14.38 13.13 -7.40
N VAL A 300 -14.91 14.28 -6.96
CA VAL A 300 -15.05 15.47 -7.82
C VAL A 300 -13.70 15.99 -8.31
N VAL A 301 -12.70 16.09 -7.42
CA VAL A 301 -11.34 16.51 -7.79
C VAL A 301 -10.71 15.52 -8.78
N ALA A 302 -10.84 14.22 -8.53
CA ALA A 302 -10.35 13.17 -9.42
C ALA A 302 -11.01 13.25 -10.81
N LEU A 303 -12.33 13.45 -10.88
CA LEU A 303 -13.05 13.61 -12.16
C LEU A 303 -12.56 14.84 -12.94
N LEU A 304 -12.42 15.99 -12.28
CA LEU A 304 -11.89 17.21 -12.92
C LEU A 304 -10.46 16.98 -13.44
N LEU A 305 -9.62 16.31 -12.65
CA LEU A 305 -8.26 15.96 -13.03
C LEU A 305 -8.23 14.97 -14.21
N SER A 306 -9.16 14.02 -14.27
CA SER A 306 -9.28 13.07 -15.37
C SER A 306 -9.74 13.73 -16.67
N ILE A 307 -10.67 14.68 -16.60
CA ILE A 307 -11.08 15.47 -17.77
C ILE A 307 -9.90 16.32 -18.29
N ALA A 308 -9.20 17.02 -17.39
CA ALA A 308 -8.02 17.80 -17.75
C ALA A 308 -6.90 16.91 -18.33
N GLY A 309 -6.67 15.74 -17.73
CA GLY A 309 -5.72 14.72 -18.18
C GLY A 309 -6.01 14.24 -19.60
N LEU A 310 -7.29 14.01 -19.93
CA LEU A 310 -7.71 13.58 -21.27
C LEU A 310 -7.42 14.64 -22.33
N ILE A 311 -7.69 15.91 -22.01
CA ILE A 311 -7.39 17.05 -22.90
C ILE A 311 -5.88 17.15 -23.14
N ILE A 312 -5.08 17.04 -22.08
CA ILE A 312 -3.61 17.05 -22.17
C ILE A 312 -3.09 15.84 -22.96
N CYS A 313 -3.67 14.65 -22.75
CA CYS A 313 -3.25 13.41 -23.40
C CYS A 313 -3.39 13.47 -24.93
N PHE A 314 -4.42 14.14 -25.47
CA PHE A 314 -4.65 14.21 -26.93
C PHE A 314 -4.28 15.54 -27.58
N ARG A 315 -4.26 16.65 -26.84
CA ARG A 315 -4.06 18.00 -27.40
C ARG A 315 -3.12 18.88 -26.56
N GLY A 316 -2.38 18.30 -25.61
CA GLY A 316 -1.51 19.03 -24.68
C GLY A 316 -0.47 19.90 -25.39
N HIS A 317 0.31 19.33 -26.32
CA HIS A 317 1.34 20.09 -27.04
C HIS A 317 0.77 21.25 -27.86
N ARG A 318 -0.43 21.08 -28.43
CA ARG A 318 -1.12 22.12 -29.20
C ARG A 318 -1.59 23.27 -28.30
N PHE A 319 -2.12 22.94 -27.12
CA PHE A 319 -2.53 23.92 -26.13
C PHE A 319 -1.42 24.18 -25.11
N PHE A 320 -0.29 24.68 -25.60
CA PHE A 320 0.94 24.82 -24.80
C PHE A 320 0.77 25.64 -23.52
N SER A 321 -0.03 26.72 -23.53
CA SER A 321 -0.32 27.49 -22.30
C SER A 321 -1.05 26.65 -21.25
N PHE A 322 -2.00 25.81 -21.67
CA PHE A 322 -2.71 24.90 -20.78
C PHE A 322 -1.78 23.79 -20.27
N GLN A 323 -0.89 23.26 -21.12
CA GLN A 323 0.17 22.35 -20.71
C GLN A 323 1.03 22.95 -19.59
N MET A 324 1.45 24.21 -19.73
CA MET A 324 2.28 24.89 -18.73
C MET A 324 1.55 25.04 -17.39
N PHE A 325 0.27 25.43 -17.42
CA PHE A 325 -0.54 25.48 -16.22
C PHE A 325 -0.67 24.10 -15.57
N PHE A 326 -0.99 23.07 -16.34
CA PHE A 326 -1.27 21.72 -15.86
C PHE A 326 -0.05 21.08 -15.19
N PHE A 327 1.12 21.12 -15.82
CA PHE A 327 2.34 20.56 -15.23
C PHE A 327 2.82 21.37 -14.02
N GLY A 328 2.69 22.70 -14.04
CA GLY A 328 2.92 23.53 -12.86
C GLY A 328 1.97 23.16 -11.72
N PHE A 329 0.68 23.02 -12.03
CA PHE A 329 -0.33 22.61 -11.06
C PHE A 329 0.01 21.29 -10.39
N LEU A 330 0.35 20.25 -11.16
CA LEU A 330 0.69 18.93 -10.60
C LEU A 330 1.88 18.96 -9.65
N VAL A 331 2.99 19.59 -10.06
CA VAL A 331 4.23 19.61 -9.26
C VAL A 331 4.05 20.41 -7.99
N PHE A 332 3.50 21.62 -8.09
CA PHE A 332 3.30 22.47 -6.91
C PHE A 332 2.18 21.96 -6.00
N SER A 333 1.17 21.28 -6.54
CA SER A 333 0.16 20.56 -5.74
C SER A 333 0.82 19.46 -4.90
N LEU A 334 1.68 18.63 -5.49
CA LEU A 334 2.38 17.56 -4.79
C LEU A 334 3.35 18.11 -3.74
N ILE A 335 4.14 19.12 -4.07
CA ILE A 335 5.06 19.77 -3.12
C ILE A 335 4.28 20.42 -1.97
N SER A 336 3.21 21.16 -2.27
CA SER A 336 2.41 21.83 -1.25
C SER A 336 1.74 20.83 -0.32
N PHE A 337 1.19 19.73 -0.84
CA PHE A 337 0.65 18.64 -0.04
C PHE A 337 1.71 18.08 0.92
N MET A 338 2.88 17.72 0.40
CA MET A 338 3.96 17.13 1.20
C MET A 338 4.45 18.08 2.29
N VAL A 339 4.75 19.34 1.94
CA VAL A 339 5.25 20.34 2.89
C VAL A 339 4.21 20.66 3.96
N PHE A 340 2.95 20.82 3.56
CA PHE A 340 1.87 21.13 4.51
C PHE A 340 1.66 20.00 5.52
N ILE A 341 1.56 18.76 5.05
CA ILE A 341 1.38 17.60 5.95
C ILE A 341 2.62 17.37 6.81
N ALA A 342 3.83 17.52 6.27
CA ALA A 342 5.08 17.37 7.02
C ALA A 342 5.20 18.38 8.18
N ILE A 343 4.76 19.63 7.98
CA ILE A 343 4.84 20.69 9.00
C ILE A 343 3.68 20.61 9.99
N THR A 344 2.45 20.51 9.50
CA THR A 344 1.24 20.68 10.34
C THR A 344 0.76 19.38 10.98
N ARG A 345 1.16 18.21 10.44
CA ARG A 345 0.61 16.89 10.79
C ARG A 345 -0.94 16.88 10.76
N ALA A 346 -1.53 17.73 9.92
CA ALA A 346 -2.97 17.88 9.79
C ALA A 346 -3.63 16.70 9.05
N SER A 347 -4.96 16.72 9.01
CA SER A 347 -5.73 15.67 8.32
C SER A 347 -5.47 15.68 6.81
N ALA A 348 -5.67 14.53 6.15
CA ALA A 348 -5.50 14.41 4.69
C ALA A 348 -6.39 15.37 3.89
N ARG A 349 -7.55 15.74 4.44
CA ARG A 349 -8.48 16.71 3.83
C ARG A 349 -7.86 18.11 3.76
N ASP A 350 -7.18 18.55 4.81
CA ASP A 350 -6.54 19.86 4.87
C ASP A 350 -5.31 19.88 3.94
N GLY A 351 -4.59 18.76 3.87
CA GLY A 351 -3.53 18.55 2.88
C GLY A 351 -4.02 18.71 1.44
N LEU A 352 -5.19 18.14 1.11
CA LEU A 352 -5.76 18.26 -0.24
C LEU A 352 -6.11 19.72 -0.59
N LEU A 353 -6.63 20.49 0.36
CA LEU A 353 -6.90 21.93 0.17
C LEU A 353 -5.59 22.71 -0.08
N ALA A 354 -4.55 22.43 0.69
CA ALA A 354 -3.23 23.01 0.46
C ALA A 354 -2.70 22.66 -0.94
N ALA A 355 -2.85 21.40 -1.36
CA ALA A 355 -2.47 20.91 -2.69
C ALA A 355 -3.18 21.69 -3.81
N LEU A 356 -4.50 21.90 -3.70
CA LEU A 356 -5.27 22.68 -4.67
C LEU A 356 -4.79 24.14 -4.77
N LEU A 357 -4.60 24.81 -3.63
CA LEU A 357 -4.15 26.20 -3.59
C LEU A 357 -2.71 26.34 -4.13
N GLY A 358 -1.80 25.47 -3.67
CA GLY A 358 -0.41 25.43 -4.12
C GLY A 358 -0.31 25.11 -5.61
N GLY A 359 -1.14 24.19 -6.10
CA GLY A 359 -1.23 23.85 -7.52
C GLY A 359 -1.69 25.03 -8.37
N VAL A 360 -2.76 25.74 -7.99
CA VAL A 360 -3.24 26.91 -8.76
C VAL A 360 -2.17 28.01 -8.82
N LEU A 361 -1.54 28.33 -7.68
CA LEU A 361 -0.44 29.29 -7.63
C LEU A 361 0.76 28.86 -8.48
N GLY A 362 1.15 27.58 -8.39
CA GLY A 362 2.25 27.02 -9.15
C GLY A 362 1.99 26.96 -10.66
N GLY A 363 0.77 26.63 -11.07
CA GLY A 363 0.35 26.65 -12.47
C GLY A 363 0.38 28.06 -13.04
N MET A 364 -0.12 29.07 -12.31
CA MET A 364 -0.02 30.47 -12.71
C MET A 364 1.43 30.94 -12.81
N MET A 365 2.25 30.58 -11.83
CA MET A 365 3.68 30.90 -11.82
C MET A 365 4.39 30.28 -13.04
N TRP A 366 4.16 29.01 -13.34
CA TRP A 366 4.81 28.34 -14.46
C TRP A 366 4.34 28.88 -15.82
N MET A 367 3.06 29.24 -15.94
CA MET A 367 2.57 29.99 -17.10
C MET A 367 3.25 31.36 -17.25
N ALA A 368 3.47 32.08 -16.13
CA ALA A 368 4.16 33.37 -16.16
C ALA A 368 5.62 33.23 -16.62
N VAL A 369 6.31 32.16 -16.21
CA VAL A 369 7.67 31.85 -16.70
C VAL A 369 7.68 31.69 -18.23
N TRP A 370 6.71 30.96 -18.80
CA TRP A 370 6.59 30.88 -20.27
C TRP A 370 6.34 32.24 -20.90
N TRP A 371 5.43 33.02 -20.32
CA TRP A 371 5.04 34.31 -20.86
C TRP A 371 6.20 35.32 -20.85
N LEU A 372 7.01 35.33 -19.78
CA LEU A 372 8.13 36.26 -19.60
C LEU A 372 9.37 35.85 -20.39
N PHE A 373 9.79 34.60 -20.29
CA PHE A 373 11.09 34.17 -20.82
C PHE A 373 10.99 33.63 -22.26
N ALA A 374 9.85 33.06 -22.65
CA ALA A 374 9.65 32.48 -23.98
C ALA A 374 10.70 31.43 -24.41
N ILE A 375 11.43 30.83 -23.45
CA ILE A 375 12.45 29.80 -23.72
C ILE A 375 11.78 28.42 -23.69
N PRO A 376 11.67 27.71 -24.83
CA PRO A 376 10.96 26.42 -24.88
C PRO A 376 11.62 25.34 -24.01
N VAL A 377 12.95 25.30 -23.95
CA VAL A 377 13.70 24.30 -23.18
C VAL A 377 13.38 24.39 -21.69
N LEU A 378 13.43 25.60 -21.11
CA LEU A 378 13.09 25.83 -19.71
C LEU A 378 11.63 25.45 -19.44
N SER A 379 10.74 25.80 -20.36
CA SER A 379 9.30 25.55 -20.23
C SER A 379 8.96 24.05 -20.22
N ILE A 380 9.62 23.25 -21.04
CA ILE A 380 9.35 21.81 -21.17
C ILE A 380 10.09 21.01 -20.09
N SER A 381 11.14 21.56 -19.48
CA SER A 381 11.93 20.88 -18.45
C SER A 381 11.06 20.30 -17.32
N LEU A 382 10.08 21.06 -16.82
CA LEU A 382 9.14 20.60 -15.79
C LEU A 382 8.27 19.43 -16.28
N SER A 383 7.80 19.47 -17.53
CA SER A 383 7.05 18.36 -18.12
C SER A 383 7.92 17.11 -18.34
N GLY A 384 9.22 17.29 -18.62
CA GLY A 384 10.18 16.19 -18.73
C GLY A 384 10.51 15.58 -17.37
N LEU A 385 10.66 16.39 -16.33
CA LEU A 385 10.88 15.92 -14.96
C LEU A 385 9.67 15.18 -14.41
N THR A 386 8.45 15.65 -14.68
CA THR A 386 7.23 14.94 -14.28
C THR A 386 7.03 13.61 -15.01
N LEU A 387 7.37 13.56 -16.31
CA LEU A 387 7.45 12.31 -17.05
C LEU A 387 8.45 11.35 -16.38
N GLY A 388 9.66 11.81 -16.09
CA GLY A 388 10.68 11.00 -15.44
C GLY A 388 10.28 10.54 -14.04
N PHE A 389 9.64 11.41 -13.26
CA PHE A 389 9.11 11.08 -11.94
C PHE A 389 8.07 9.96 -12.03
N LEU A 390 7.14 10.05 -12.99
CA LEU A 390 6.12 9.02 -13.18
C LEU A 390 6.75 7.70 -13.62
N VAL A 391 7.73 7.72 -14.53
CA VAL A 391 8.50 6.52 -14.92
C VAL A 391 9.21 5.92 -13.70
N ALA A 392 9.91 6.73 -12.90
CA ALA A 392 10.59 6.26 -11.69
C ALA A 392 9.60 5.65 -10.69
N ALA A 393 8.46 6.30 -10.46
CA ALA A 393 7.40 5.82 -9.60
C ALA A 393 6.82 4.49 -10.08
N THR A 394 6.58 4.33 -11.40
CA THR A 394 6.11 3.06 -11.96
C THR A 394 7.12 1.93 -11.80
N LEU A 395 8.42 2.19 -12.00
CA LEU A 395 9.46 1.18 -11.77
C LEU A 395 9.51 0.76 -10.30
N LEU A 396 9.38 1.71 -9.37
CA LEU A 396 9.36 1.43 -7.93
C LEU A 396 8.07 0.74 -7.46
N PHE A 397 7.00 0.83 -8.23
CA PHE A 397 5.77 0.07 -7.99
C PHE A 397 5.89 -1.41 -8.39
N THR A 398 6.83 -1.75 -9.28
CA THR A 398 7.14 -3.15 -9.62
C THR A 398 8.04 -3.80 -8.56
N PRO A 399 8.29 -5.14 -8.62
CA PRO A 399 9.21 -5.81 -7.70
C PRO A 399 10.63 -5.23 -7.65
N LEU A 400 11.02 -4.40 -8.62
CA LEU A 400 12.28 -3.63 -8.57
C LEU A 400 12.34 -2.70 -7.35
N GLY A 401 11.20 -2.18 -6.87
CA GLY A 401 11.12 -1.32 -5.69
C GLY A 401 11.42 -2.02 -4.35
N GLU A 402 11.54 -3.34 -4.34
CA GLU A 402 11.76 -4.17 -3.15
C GLU A 402 13.20 -4.67 -3.00
N VAL A 403 14.07 -4.35 -3.96
CA VAL A 403 15.48 -4.74 -3.91
C VAL A 403 16.13 -4.16 -2.65
N ALA A 404 16.95 -4.95 -1.96
CA ALA A 404 17.58 -4.58 -0.69
C ALA A 404 18.31 -3.22 -0.74
N PHE A 405 18.91 -2.85 -1.88
CA PHE A 405 19.56 -1.55 -2.08
C PHE A 405 18.61 -0.34 -1.90
N LEU A 406 17.33 -0.47 -2.25
CA LEU A 406 16.34 0.61 -2.16
C LEU A 406 15.70 0.73 -0.76
N GLN A 407 16.07 -0.14 0.18
CA GLN A 407 15.68 -0.07 1.58
C GLN A 407 16.57 0.86 2.40
N SER A 408 17.48 1.58 1.75
CA SER A 408 18.19 2.73 2.32
C SER A 408 17.51 4.00 1.84
N SER A 409 17.22 4.93 2.76
CA SER A 409 16.62 6.23 2.44
C SER A 409 17.44 6.98 1.39
N LEU A 410 18.77 7.07 1.57
CA LEU A 410 19.66 7.76 0.64
C LEU A 410 19.61 7.10 -0.75
N SER A 411 19.76 5.78 -0.80
CA SER A 411 19.79 5.01 -2.05
C SER A 411 18.49 5.15 -2.83
N TYR A 412 17.34 5.12 -2.14
CA TYR A 412 16.03 5.30 -2.73
C TYR A 412 15.88 6.69 -3.39
N TRP A 413 16.21 7.77 -2.66
CA TRP A 413 16.08 9.14 -3.17
C TRP A 413 17.07 9.46 -4.29
N VAL A 414 18.27 8.88 -4.25
CA VAL A 414 19.23 8.99 -5.35
C VAL A 414 18.71 8.23 -6.58
N PHE A 415 18.22 7.01 -6.41
CA PHE A 415 17.68 6.19 -7.50
C PHE A 415 16.51 6.89 -8.20
N ILE A 416 15.51 7.35 -7.45
CA ILE A 416 14.35 8.06 -8.03
C ILE A 416 14.80 9.35 -8.75
N SER A 417 15.77 10.08 -8.21
CA SER A 417 16.31 11.30 -8.84
C SER A 417 17.04 11.02 -10.15
N CYS A 418 17.86 9.96 -10.18
CA CYS A 418 18.58 9.56 -11.40
C CYS A 418 17.61 9.14 -12.51
N ILE A 419 16.63 8.29 -12.20
CA ILE A 419 15.63 7.86 -13.18
C ILE A 419 14.72 9.01 -13.60
N MET A 420 14.40 9.95 -12.70
CA MET A 420 13.63 11.14 -13.02
C MET A 420 14.35 12.04 -14.04
N LEU A 421 15.66 12.20 -13.92
CA LEU A 421 16.45 13.03 -14.84
C LEU A 421 16.67 12.37 -16.20
N LEU A 422 16.71 11.05 -16.27
CA LEU A 422 17.11 10.31 -17.47
C LEU A 422 16.22 10.56 -18.70
N PRO A 423 14.87 10.45 -18.65
CA PRO A 423 14.01 10.77 -19.79
C PRO A 423 14.09 12.24 -20.19
N ALA A 424 14.21 13.14 -19.21
CA ALA A 424 14.32 14.57 -19.46
C ALA A 424 15.60 14.91 -20.24
N LEU A 425 16.74 14.31 -19.87
CA LEU A 425 18.03 14.54 -20.52
C LEU A 425 18.11 13.91 -21.92
N LEU A 426 17.64 12.67 -22.08
CA LEU A 426 17.71 11.94 -23.35
C LEU A 426 16.83 12.56 -24.44
N LEU A 427 15.66 13.08 -24.06
CA LEU A 427 14.68 13.64 -24.98
C LEU A 427 14.80 15.16 -25.13
N LEU A 428 15.65 15.83 -24.33
CA LEU A 428 15.88 17.28 -24.43
C LEU A 428 16.30 17.76 -25.82
N PRO A 429 17.18 17.05 -26.57
CA PRO A 429 17.52 17.40 -27.95
C PRO A 429 16.30 17.40 -28.88
N GLN A 430 15.28 16.60 -28.54
CA GLN A 430 14.01 16.50 -29.25
C GLN A 430 12.86 17.06 -28.39
N ALA A 431 12.98 18.33 -27.98
CA ALA A 431 12.04 18.98 -27.07
C ALA A 431 10.55 18.84 -27.45
N LYS A 432 10.23 18.80 -28.76
CA LYS A 432 8.87 18.53 -29.25
C LYS A 432 8.39 17.13 -28.86
N LEU A 433 9.23 16.12 -29.06
CA LEU A 433 8.92 14.74 -28.68
C LEU A 433 8.80 14.62 -27.16
N LEU A 434 9.70 15.23 -26.39
CA LEU A 434 9.62 15.26 -24.92
C LEU A 434 8.28 15.83 -24.44
N SER A 435 7.85 16.95 -25.02
CA SER A 435 6.57 17.59 -24.70
C SER A 435 5.36 16.70 -25.05
N VAL A 436 5.37 16.03 -26.21
CA VAL A 436 4.28 15.14 -26.62
C VAL A 436 4.21 13.89 -25.77
N VAL A 437 5.35 13.25 -25.51
CA VAL A 437 5.44 12.03 -24.69
C VAL A 437 5.06 12.32 -23.23
N SER A 438 5.51 13.45 -22.66
CA SER A 438 5.13 13.84 -21.30
C SER A 438 3.63 14.09 -21.18
N CYS A 439 3.04 14.83 -22.13
CA CYS A 439 1.58 15.06 -22.16
C CYS A 439 0.79 13.76 -22.28
N SER A 440 1.23 12.85 -23.15
CA SER A 440 0.52 11.61 -23.43
C SER A 440 0.56 10.66 -22.23
N LEU A 441 1.74 10.47 -21.61
CA LEU A 441 1.89 9.53 -20.49
C LEU A 441 1.28 10.06 -19.20
N VAL A 442 1.63 11.30 -18.81
CA VAL A 442 1.14 11.92 -17.56
C VAL A 442 -0.34 12.26 -17.68
N GLY A 443 -0.80 12.80 -18.82
CA GLY A 443 -2.22 13.05 -19.06
C GLY A 443 -3.04 11.76 -19.09
N GLY A 444 -2.51 10.69 -19.69
CA GLY A 444 -3.12 9.36 -19.67
C GLY A 444 -3.25 8.81 -18.25
N TYR A 445 -2.21 8.96 -17.42
CA TYR A 445 -2.26 8.54 -16.01
C TYR A 445 -3.32 9.33 -15.23
N CYS A 446 -3.36 10.66 -15.37
CA CYS A 446 -4.40 11.48 -14.73
C CYS A 446 -5.83 11.10 -15.18
N THR A 447 -5.99 10.67 -16.43
CA THR A 447 -7.28 10.24 -17.00
C THR A 447 -7.84 9.01 -16.28
N ILE A 448 -6.98 8.06 -15.90
CA ILE A 448 -7.42 6.82 -15.25
C ILE A 448 -7.66 6.96 -13.75
N LEU A 449 -7.24 8.06 -13.11
CA LEU A 449 -7.35 8.23 -11.65
C LEU A 449 -8.78 8.19 -11.11
N ALA A 450 -9.76 8.78 -11.81
CA ALA A 450 -11.16 8.70 -11.38
C ALA A 450 -11.70 7.26 -11.46
N ALA A 451 -11.33 6.52 -12.50
CA ALA A 451 -11.67 5.11 -12.63
C ALA A 451 -10.97 4.26 -11.56
N ASP A 452 -9.72 4.58 -11.22
CA ASP A 452 -8.98 3.92 -10.15
C ASP A 452 -9.67 4.09 -8.79
N GLN A 453 -10.16 5.29 -8.46
CA GLN A 453 -10.92 5.51 -7.23
C GLN A 453 -12.26 4.78 -7.22
N TYR A 454 -12.94 4.71 -8.36
CA TYR A 454 -14.24 4.06 -8.47
C TYR A 454 -14.14 2.52 -8.40
N LEU A 455 -13.17 1.95 -9.11
CA LEU A 455 -12.89 0.51 -9.10
C LEU A 455 -12.06 0.07 -7.90
N GLY A 456 -11.46 1.02 -7.16
CA GLY A 456 -10.52 0.79 -6.07
C GLY A 456 -9.30 -0.01 -6.45
N THR A 457 -8.76 0.25 -7.64
CA THR A 457 -7.50 -0.37 -8.08
C THR A 457 -6.31 0.19 -7.30
N SER A 458 -5.17 -0.43 -7.50
CA SER A 458 -3.92 -0.08 -6.85
C SER A 458 -3.08 0.96 -7.59
N LEU A 459 -3.50 1.43 -8.77
CA LEU A 459 -2.72 2.29 -9.65
C LEU A 459 -2.45 3.69 -9.09
N SER A 460 -3.37 4.27 -8.31
CA SER A 460 -3.07 5.52 -7.57
C SER A 460 -1.87 5.40 -6.63
N TYR A 461 -1.57 4.18 -6.14
CA TYR A 461 -0.42 3.93 -5.28
C TYR A 461 0.92 4.03 -6.00
N VAL A 462 0.96 4.08 -7.34
CA VAL A 462 2.18 4.41 -8.09
C VAL A 462 2.79 5.72 -7.58
N VAL A 463 2.00 6.80 -7.49
CA VAL A 463 2.46 8.08 -6.94
C VAL A 463 2.34 8.09 -5.41
N LEU A 464 1.26 7.54 -4.86
CA LEU A 464 0.99 7.64 -3.42
C LEU A 464 2.03 6.89 -2.57
N ASN A 465 2.64 5.81 -3.05
CA ASN A 465 3.70 5.11 -2.32
C ASN A 465 4.97 5.96 -2.20
N VAL A 466 5.29 6.74 -3.23
CA VAL A 466 6.41 7.72 -3.15
C VAL A 466 6.09 8.80 -2.11
N VAL A 467 4.84 9.27 -2.08
CA VAL A 467 4.37 10.27 -1.09
C VAL A 467 4.37 9.72 0.32
N ARG A 468 3.90 8.49 0.53
CA ARG A 468 3.90 7.82 1.83
C ARG A 468 5.33 7.62 2.33
N ARG A 469 6.25 7.20 1.45
CA ARG A 469 7.67 7.05 1.79
C ARG A 469 8.36 8.38 2.15
N SER A 470 7.91 9.53 1.65
CA SER A 470 8.46 10.83 2.07
C SER A 470 7.90 11.35 3.39
N LEU A 471 6.64 11.02 3.71
CA LEU A 471 5.96 11.52 4.90
C LEU A 471 6.17 10.63 6.15
N VAL A 472 6.46 9.35 5.96
CA VAL A 472 6.50 8.36 7.05
C VAL A 472 7.95 8.01 7.41
N PRO A 473 8.41 8.33 8.64
CA PRO A 473 9.76 8.00 9.06
C PRO A 473 9.95 6.47 9.16
N GLY A 474 10.85 5.91 8.37
CA GLY A 474 11.06 4.45 8.30
C GLY A 474 10.25 3.74 7.22
N GLY A 475 9.40 4.45 6.46
CA GLY A 475 8.60 3.87 5.38
C GLY A 475 9.42 3.26 4.22
N TYR A 476 10.72 3.53 4.14
CA TYR A 476 11.64 2.91 3.19
C TYR A 476 11.91 1.42 3.47
N GLN A 477 11.63 0.93 4.69
CA GLN A 477 11.78 -0.48 5.08
C GLN A 477 10.50 -1.29 4.84
N ALA A 478 9.38 -0.62 4.56
CA ALA A 478 8.11 -1.29 4.34
C ALA A 478 8.10 -1.97 2.96
N SER A 479 7.66 -3.23 2.92
CA SER A 479 7.40 -3.91 1.65
C SER A 479 6.32 -3.15 0.88
N ASN A 480 6.53 -3.08 -0.43
CA ASN A 480 5.66 -2.42 -1.40
C ASN A 480 5.04 -3.46 -2.35
N THR A 481 4.88 -4.70 -1.87
CA THR A 481 4.14 -5.71 -2.62
C THR A 481 2.67 -5.28 -2.69
N VAL A 482 2.13 -5.28 -3.90
CA VAL A 482 0.75 -4.90 -4.18
C VAL A 482 0.13 -6.02 -5.01
N PRO A 483 -1.11 -6.45 -4.73
CA PRO A 483 -1.79 -7.43 -5.56
C PRO A 483 -2.17 -6.78 -6.89
N PHE A 484 -1.53 -7.20 -7.97
CA PHE A 484 -1.90 -6.75 -9.31
C PHE A 484 -3.03 -7.62 -9.85
N GLN A 485 -4.27 -7.24 -9.57
CA GLN A 485 -5.47 -8.00 -9.90
C GLN A 485 -6.01 -7.65 -11.30
N LEU A 486 -7.09 -8.31 -11.71
CA LEU A 486 -7.66 -8.15 -13.05
C LEU A 486 -8.06 -6.69 -13.35
N ASN A 487 -8.64 -5.98 -12.38
CA ASN A 487 -9.01 -4.57 -12.57
C ASN A 487 -7.77 -3.69 -12.79
N ASP A 488 -6.66 -3.97 -12.10
CA ASP A 488 -5.39 -3.28 -12.32
C ASP A 488 -4.82 -3.55 -13.71
N VAL A 489 -4.92 -4.79 -14.19
CA VAL A 489 -4.51 -5.18 -15.54
C VAL A 489 -5.33 -4.42 -16.59
N LEU A 490 -6.66 -4.42 -16.47
CA LEU A 490 -7.55 -3.73 -17.40
C LEU A 490 -7.31 -2.22 -17.43
N LEU A 491 -7.13 -1.60 -16.26
CA LEU A 491 -6.89 -0.16 -16.18
C LEU A 491 -5.48 0.22 -16.67
N SER A 492 -4.48 -0.64 -16.45
CA SER A 492 -3.13 -0.46 -17.00
C SER A 492 -3.10 -0.59 -18.52
N MET A 493 -3.84 -1.55 -19.08
CA MET A 493 -4.01 -1.69 -20.53
C MET A 493 -4.70 -0.47 -21.14
N THR A 494 -5.68 0.09 -20.44
CA THR A 494 -6.35 1.34 -20.82
C THR A 494 -5.36 2.50 -20.83
N TRP A 495 -4.53 2.63 -19.79
CA TRP A 495 -3.51 3.67 -19.72
C TRP A 495 -2.46 3.54 -20.83
N ALA A 496 -1.96 2.32 -21.10
CA ALA A 496 -1.02 2.07 -22.20
C ALA A 496 -1.64 2.43 -23.57
N SER A 497 -2.92 2.12 -23.76
CA SER A 497 -3.66 2.47 -24.98
C SER A 497 -3.82 3.98 -25.15
N LEU A 498 -4.17 4.69 -24.06
CA LEU A 498 -4.25 6.16 -24.05
C LEU A 498 -2.89 6.79 -24.38
N PHE A 499 -1.81 6.27 -23.80
CA PHE A 499 -0.45 6.75 -24.07
C PHE A 499 -0.06 6.58 -25.54
N ALA A 500 -0.28 5.39 -26.11
CA ALA A 500 0.04 5.10 -27.51
C ALA A 500 -0.79 5.98 -28.46
N LEU A 501 -2.11 6.02 -28.26
CA LEU A 501 -3.02 6.80 -29.10
C LEU A 501 -2.76 8.31 -28.97
N GLY A 502 -2.54 8.80 -27.75
CA GLY A 502 -2.19 10.20 -27.47
C GLY A 502 -0.92 10.62 -28.18
N THR A 503 0.13 9.80 -28.09
CA THR A 503 1.42 10.06 -28.74
C THR A 503 1.27 10.11 -30.26
N VAL A 504 0.60 9.13 -30.86
CA VAL A 504 0.38 9.06 -32.32
C VAL A 504 -0.46 10.25 -32.81
N LEU A 505 -1.59 10.55 -32.15
CA LEU A 505 -2.48 11.62 -32.56
C LEU A 505 -1.85 13.01 -32.40
N GLN A 506 -1.07 13.24 -31.34
CA GLN A 506 -0.35 14.50 -31.17
C GLN A 506 0.75 14.66 -32.21
N LEU A 507 1.58 13.63 -32.46
CA LEU A 507 2.61 13.68 -33.49
C LEU A 507 2.01 13.88 -34.89
N TRP A 508 0.88 13.24 -35.17
CA TRP A 508 0.17 13.37 -36.44
C TRP A 508 -0.45 14.76 -36.61
N SER A 509 -1.16 15.28 -35.60
CA SER A 509 -1.75 16.63 -35.60
C SER A 509 -0.71 17.74 -35.82
N GLU A 510 0.51 17.53 -35.31
CA GLU A 510 1.57 18.52 -35.33
C GLU A 510 2.61 18.29 -36.44
N ARG A 511 2.32 17.38 -37.38
CA ARG A 511 3.17 17.15 -38.55
C ARG A 511 3.18 18.39 -39.45
N GLY A 512 4.36 18.84 -39.84
CA GLY A 512 4.54 20.02 -40.71
C GLY A 512 4.35 21.38 -40.03
N ARG A 513 4.14 21.42 -38.71
CA ARG A 513 4.08 22.67 -37.93
C ARG A 513 5.39 22.96 -37.19
N ALA A 514 5.59 24.24 -36.87
CA ALA A 514 6.68 24.69 -36.01
C ALA A 514 6.67 23.90 -34.67
N PRO A 515 7.85 23.61 -34.09
CA PRO A 515 7.96 22.75 -32.91
C PRO A 515 7.36 23.35 -31.64
N PHE A 516 7.22 24.68 -31.56
CA PHE A 516 6.57 25.37 -30.45
C PHE A 516 5.78 26.59 -30.96
N PRO A 517 4.67 26.95 -30.30
CA PRO A 517 3.95 28.18 -30.62
C PRO A 517 4.80 29.41 -30.28
N GLN A 518 4.59 30.51 -31.00
CA GLN A 518 5.23 31.79 -30.68
C GLN A 518 4.75 32.28 -29.31
N SER A 519 5.65 32.86 -28.52
CA SER A 519 5.28 33.36 -27.19
C SER A 519 4.26 34.52 -27.30
N PRO A 520 3.26 34.58 -26.41
CA PRO A 520 2.27 35.66 -26.43
C PRO A 520 2.91 37.04 -26.25
N TYR A 521 4.00 37.13 -25.48
CA TYR A 521 4.74 38.37 -25.26
C TYR A 521 5.44 38.86 -26.53
N HIS A 522 6.15 37.98 -27.28
CA HIS A 522 6.75 38.38 -28.55
C HIS A 522 5.70 38.72 -29.60
N LYS A 523 4.55 38.02 -29.60
CA LYS A 523 3.42 38.39 -30.43
C LYS A 523 2.90 39.78 -30.05
N TRP A 524 2.71 40.06 -28.76
CA TRP A 524 2.25 41.36 -28.27
C TRP A 524 3.22 42.51 -28.60
N ILE A 525 4.54 42.32 -28.41
CA ILE A 525 5.54 43.31 -28.82
C ILE A 525 5.44 43.56 -30.33
N ARG A 526 5.35 42.50 -31.13
CA ARG A 526 5.25 42.63 -32.59
C ARG A 526 4.00 43.40 -32.97
N ASP A 527 2.83 42.99 -32.48
CA ASP A 527 1.56 43.64 -32.77
C ASP A 527 1.56 45.12 -32.33
N ARG A 528 2.18 45.43 -31.18
CA ARG A 528 2.36 46.81 -30.71
C ARG A 528 3.31 47.62 -31.60
N SER A 529 4.42 47.04 -32.03
CA SER A 529 5.36 47.68 -32.95
C SER A 529 4.74 47.93 -34.33
N SER A 530 3.92 47.00 -34.81
CA SER A 530 3.16 47.12 -36.06
C SER A 530 2.05 48.17 -35.96
N ALA A 531 1.39 48.29 -34.81
CA ALA A 531 0.40 49.35 -34.58
C ALA A 531 1.01 50.75 -34.49
N SER A 532 2.29 50.87 -34.13
CA SER A 532 3.02 52.14 -34.06
C SER A 532 3.69 52.58 -35.37
N GLN A 533 3.72 51.74 -36.40
CA GLN A 533 4.21 52.13 -37.72
C GLN A 533 3.07 52.72 -38.57
N PRO A 534 3.18 53.97 -39.06
CA PRO A 534 2.22 54.48 -40.03
C PRO A 534 2.29 53.61 -41.29
N LEU A 535 1.12 53.32 -41.89
CA LEU A 535 0.97 52.54 -43.13
C LEU A 535 1.67 53.27 -44.31
N LEU A 536 2.99 53.17 -44.36
CA LEU A 536 3.75 53.42 -45.58
C LEU A 536 3.55 52.18 -46.45
N ALA A 537 2.79 52.36 -47.53
CA ALA A 537 2.63 51.39 -48.59
C ALA A 537 4.02 51.12 -49.21
N THR A 538 4.74 50.17 -48.66
CA THR A 538 5.83 49.47 -49.34
C THR A 538 5.45 48.01 -49.37
N THR A 539 5.22 47.52 -50.58
CA THR A 539 5.09 46.11 -50.96
C THR A 539 6.14 45.28 -50.24
N GLN A 540 5.76 44.67 -49.12
CA GLN A 540 6.59 43.67 -48.44
C GLN A 540 6.36 42.33 -49.15
N LEU A 541 7.40 41.87 -49.85
CA LEU A 541 7.60 40.46 -50.12
C LEU A 541 7.47 39.67 -48.81
N PRO A 542 6.87 38.48 -48.82
CA PRO A 542 6.68 37.69 -47.61
C PRO A 542 8.03 37.40 -46.96
N PRO A 543 8.09 37.35 -45.61
CA PRO A 543 9.34 37.08 -44.91
C PRO A 543 9.87 35.70 -45.32
N PRO A 544 11.21 35.53 -45.44
CA PRO A 544 11.77 34.22 -45.72
C PRO A 544 11.39 33.28 -44.56
N THR A 545 10.59 32.27 -44.90
CA THR A 545 10.30 31.15 -44.02
C THR A 545 11.61 30.46 -43.67
N TYR A 546 12.05 30.57 -42.43
CA TYR A 546 13.10 29.73 -41.89
C TYR A 546 12.61 28.28 -41.94
N GLY A 547 13.06 27.52 -42.93
CA GLY A 547 12.79 26.08 -43.05
C GLY A 547 12.10 25.56 -44.32
N SER A 548 12.18 26.24 -45.48
CA SER A 548 11.90 25.56 -46.76
C SER A 548 13.19 25.04 -47.40
N ILE A 549 13.42 23.74 -47.31
CA ILE A 549 14.30 23.04 -48.24
C ILE A 549 13.59 23.03 -49.60
N GLY A 550 14.08 23.85 -50.52
CA GLY A 550 13.68 23.86 -51.93
C GLY A 550 14.90 24.29 -52.73
N GLY A 551 15.42 23.36 -53.54
CA GLY A 551 16.71 23.49 -54.21
C GLY A 551 16.78 24.69 -55.15
N ASN A 552 17.81 25.51 -54.96
CA ASN A 552 18.66 26.14 -55.98
C ASN A 552 19.59 27.11 -55.24
N ALA A 553 20.83 26.68 -54.99
CA ALA A 553 21.89 27.54 -54.47
C ALA A 553 22.41 28.45 -55.60
N PRO A 554 22.50 29.78 -55.40
CA PRO A 554 23.34 30.62 -56.25
C PRO A 554 24.83 30.44 -55.88
N PRO A 555 25.76 30.71 -56.81
CA PRO A 555 27.17 30.40 -56.63
C PRO A 555 27.84 31.33 -55.59
N TYR A 556 28.78 30.74 -54.85
CA TYR A 556 29.67 31.39 -53.88
C TYR A 556 30.33 32.67 -54.43
N GLU A 557 30.15 33.80 -53.76
CA GLU A 557 31.10 34.93 -53.84
C GLU A 557 32.22 34.72 -52.82
N PRO A 558 33.50 34.93 -53.20
CA PRO A 558 34.63 34.82 -52.28
C PRO A 558 34.75 36.06 -51.36
N PRO A 559 35.34 35.91 -50.16
CA PRO A 559 35.44 37.01 -49.20
C PRO A 559 36.47 38.08 -49.63
N PRO A 560 36.25 39.36 -49.27
CA PRO A 560 37.18 40.44 -49.60
C PRO A 560 38.46 40.34 -48.77
N SER A 561 39.59 40.50 -49.46
CA SER A 561 40.93 40.63 -48.91
C SER A 561 41.08 41.94 -48.12
N TYR A 562 41.47 41.86 -46.86
CA TYR A 562 41.99 43.01 -46.12
C TYR A 562 43.45 43.25 -46.51
N ASN A 563 43.70 44.30 -47.30
CA ASN A 563 45.03 44.91 -47.43
C ASN A 563 45.11 46.12 -46.49
N SER A 564 46.07 46.03 -45.56
CA SER A 564 46.94 47.10 -45.04
C SER A 564 46.43 48.53 -45.02
N TYR A 565 46.30 49.10 -43.82
CA TYR A 565 47.17 50.17 -43.31
C TYR A 565 47.22 50.14 -41.78
#